data_AF-A0A087T9G2-F1
#
_entry.id   AF-A0A087T9G2-F1
#
_cell.length_a   1.000
_cell.length_b   1.000
_cell.length_c   1.000
_cell.angle_alpha   90.00
_cell.angle_beta   90.00
_cell.angle_gamma   90.00
#
_symmetry.space_group_name_H-M   'P 1'
#
loop_
_entity.id
_entity.type
_entity.pdbx_description
1 polymer ?
#
loop_
_entity_poly.entity_id
_entity_poly.type
_entity_poly.pdbx_seq_one_letter_code
_entity_poly.pdbx_strand_id
1 'polypeptide(L)'
;MRRTIMRYANLAFVITLTCISPCVKKRFPTMDHLVEAGILLPNEKKIIEQLKTSHSTYWMPLVWASSIAIRARKEGRVRDDFALNTLVEAIANYRSLCGGLYNYDWISIPLVYTQVVTLVVYTFFLATLMGRQYLDPEQG
;
A
#
# COMPACT_ATOMS: atom_id res chain seq x y z
N MET A 1 -9.41 -20.62 11.63
CA MET A 1 -7.95 -20.61 11.36
C MET A 1 -7.63 -20.20 9.94
N ARG A 2 -7.75 -21.09 8.92
CA ARG A 2 -7.38 -20.75 7.52
C ARG A 2 -8.06 -19.48 7.00
N ARG A 3 -9.39 -19.38 7.16
CA ARG A 3 -10.18 -18.19 6.80
C ARG A 3 -9.69 -16.92 7.53
N THR A 4 -9.29 -17.04 8.79
CA THR A 4 -8.80 -15.93 9.61
C THR A 4 -7.44 -15.42 9.15
N ILE A 5 -6.50 -16.33 8.85
CA ILE A 5 -5.19 -15.97 8.29
C ILE A 5 -5.36 -15.21 6.97
N MET A 6 -6.20 -15.73 6.07
CA MET A 6 -6.47 -15.05 4.79
C MET A 6 -7.17 -13.71 4.98
N ARG A 7 -8.12 -13.60 5.92
CA ARG A 7 -8.75 -12.31 6.23
C ARG A 7 -7.73 -11.30 6.76
N TYR A 8 -6.75 -11.72 7.55
CA TYR A 8 -5.67 -10.83 8.01
C TYR A 8 -4.74 -10.38 6.88
N ALA A 9 -4.42 -11.27 5.93
CA ALA A 9 -3.67 -10.87 4.73
C ALA A 9 -4.45 -9.82 3.90
N ASN A 10 -5.77 -10.03 3.73
CA ASN A 10 -6.64 -9.09 3.04
C ASN A 10 -6.78 -7.76 3.80
N LEU A 11 -6.95 -7.81 5.12
CA LEU A 11 -7.03 -6.63 5.98
C LEU A 11 -5.75 -5.79 5.90
N ALA A 12 -4.58 -6.42 5.99
CA ALA A 12 -3.29 -5.73 5.86
C ALA A 12 -3.17 -5.02 4.52
N PHE A 13 -3.58 -5.68 3.43
CA PHE A 13 -3.54 -5.10 2.10
C PHE A 13 -4.54 -3.96 1.93
N VAL A 14 -5.77 -4.10 2.42
CA VAL A 14 -6.77 -3.03 2.38
C VAL A 14 -6.31 -1.82 3.18
N ILE A 15 -5.76 -2.00 4.38
CA ILE A 15 -5.19 -0.89 5.17
C ILE A 15 -4.06 -0.22 4.38
N THR A 16 -3.15 -1.00 3.78
CA THR A 16 -2.08 -0.45 2.92
C THR A 16 -2.67 0.39 1.78
N LEU A 17 -3.67 -0.13 1.08
CA LEU A 17 -4.35 0.59 -0.01
C LEU A 17 -5.09 1.85 0.47
N THR A 18 -5.64 1.87 1.68
CA THR A 18 -6.24 3.11 2.22
C THR A 18 -5.22 4.21 2.48
N CYS A 19 -3.93 3.87 2.64
CA CYS A 19 -2.87 4.87 2.78
C CYS A 19 -2.47 5.47 1.42
N ILE A 20 -2.41 4.64 0.37
CA ILE A 20 -1.77 5.02 -0.91
C ILE A 20 -2.75 5.25 -2.07
N SER A 21 -3.99 4.73 -1.98
CA SER A 21 -4.97 4.80 -3.06
C SER A 21 -6.15 5.70 -2.70
N PRO A 22 -6.34 6.85 -3.37
CA PRO A 22 -7.47 7.74 -3.12
C PRO A 22 -8.82 7.05 -3.33
N CYS A 23 -8.93 6.15 -4.31
CA CYS A 23 -10.17 5.41 -4.58
C CYS A 23 -10.54 4.48 -3.42
N VAL A 24 -9.55 3.78 -2.85
CA VAL A 24 -9.77 2.88 -1.71
C VAL A 24 -10.02 3.69 -0.44
N LYS A 25 -9.31 4.81 -0.24
CA LYS A 25 -9.55 5.72 0.88
C LYS A 25 -10.95 6.33 0.85
N LYS A 26 -11.49 6.65 -0.33
CA LYS A 26 -12.89 7.10 -0.49
C LYS A 26 -13.90 6.00 -0.13
N ARG A 27 -13.59 4.74 -0.46
CA ARG A 27 -14.44 3.58 -0.12
C ARG A 27 -14.37 3.21 1.36
N PHE A 28 -13.20 3.32 1.98
CA PHE A 28 -12.97 3.03 3.39
C PHE A 28 -12.31 4.24 4.10
N PRO A 29 -13.06 5.32 4.37
CA PRO A 29 -12.50 6.53 4.99
C PRO A 29 -12.03 6.27 6.43
N THR A 30 -12.81 5.50 7.18
CA THR A 30 -12.58 5.19 8.59
C THR A 30 -12.49 3.69 8.83
N MET A 31 -11.96 3.32 9.99
CA MET A 31 -11.85 1.92 10.41
C MET A 31 -13.23 1.25 10.59
N ASP A 32 -14.29 2.02 10.85
CA ASP A 32 -15.67 1.53 10.92
C ASP A 32 -16.16 0.95 9.59
N HIS A 33 -15.80 1.57 8.46
CA HIS A 33 -16.17 1.05 7.14
C HIS A 33 -15.51 -0.32 6.87
N LEU A 34 -14.34 -0.59 7.46
CA LEU A 34 -13.69 -1.90 7.39
C LEU A 34 -14.42 -2.95 8.25
N VAL A 35 -15.02 -2.52 9.36
CA VAL A 35 -15.84 -3.38 10.22
C VAL A 35 -17.16 -3.72 9.53
N GLU A 36 -17.85 -2.72 8.99
CA GLU A 36 -19.11 -2.89 8.25
C GLU A 36 -18.94 -3.78 7.02
N ALA A 37 -17.81 -3.68 6.32
CA ALA A 37 -17.47 -4.54 5.19
C ALA A 37 -17.07 -5.97 5.59
N GLY A 38 -16.99 -6.28 6.89
CA GLY A 38 -16.63 -7.61 7.41
C GLY A 38 -15.15 -7.98 7.24
N ILE A 39 -14.29 -7.00 6.90
CA ILE A 39 -12.85 -7.21 6.71
C ILE A 39 -12.14 -7.17 8.07
N LEU A 40 -12.57 -6.25 8.95
CA LEU A 40 -12.11 -6.11 10.33
C LEU A 40 -13.23 -6.52 11.29
N LEU A 41 -12.89 -7.15 12.42
CA LEU A 41 -13.88 -7.44 13.46
C LEU A 41 -13.92 -6.32 14.52
N PRO A 42 -15.07 -6.08 15.20
CA PRO A 42 -15.18 -5.01 16.20
C PRO A 42 -14.19 -5.14 17.38
N ASN A 43 -13.88 -6.37 17.80
CA ASN A 43 -12.88 -6.62 18.84
C ASN A 43 -11.45 -6.32 18.36
N GLU A 44 -11.15 -6.58 17.10
CA GLU A 44 -9.84 -6.29 16.50
C GLU A 44 -9.64 -4.80 16.30
N LYS A 45 -10.70 -4.07 15.92
CA LYS A 45 -10.71 -2.61 15.87
C LYS A 45 -10.27 -2.02 17.21
N LYS A 46 -10.86 -2.48 18.32
CA LYS A 46 -10.49 -2.02 19.67
C LYS A 46 -9.01 -2.22 19.99
N ILE A 47 -8.42 -3.34 19.57
CA ILE A 47 -6.99 -3.62 19.79
C ILE A 47 -6.13 -2.65 18.97
N ILE A 48 -6.51 -2.34 17.73
CA ILE A 48 -5.79 -1.37 16.89
C ILE A 48 -5.87 0.03 17.50
N GLU A 49 -7.04 0.44 17.99
CA GLU A 49 -7.24 1.77 18.59
C GLU A 49 -6.55 1.95 19.94
N GLN A 50 -6.34 0.86 20.69
CA GLN A 50 -5.55 0.88 21.91
C GLN A 50 -4.06 1.14 21.64
N LEU A 51 -3.58 0.80 20.45
CA LEU A 51 -2.22 1.12 20.03
C LEU A 51 -2.13 2.61 19.68
N LYS A 52 -1.68 3.43 20.63
CA LYS A 52 -1.41 4.85 20.40
C LYS A 52 -0.17 5.02 19.51
N THR A 53 -0.37 5.08 18.19
CA THR A 53 0.69 5.34 17.21
C THR A 53 0.21 6.30 16.13
N SER A 54 1.11 7.15 15.64
CA SER A 54 0.90 8.01 14.48
C SER A 54 1.20 7.31 13.15
N HIS A 55 1.77 6.10 13.19
CA HIS A 55 2.17 5.35 12.00
C HIS A 55 1.06 4.41 11.52
N SER A 56 1.08 4.09 10.22
CA SER A 56 0.15 3.11 9.64
C SER A 56 0.29 1.75 10.33
N THR A 57 -0.85 1.14 10.67
CA THR A 57 -0.95 -0.15 11.38
C THR A 57 -1.17 -1.33 10.43
N TYR A 58 -0.88 -1.18 9.14
CA TYR A 58 -1.07 -2.24 8.12
C TYR A 58 -0.34 -3.55 8.43
N TRP A 59 0.75 -3.50 9.20
CA TRP A 59 1.56 -4.65 9.59
C TRP A 59 0.92 -5.50 10.69
N MET A 60 0.01 -4.92 11.50
CA MET A 60 -0.56 -5.56 12.68
C MET A 60 -1.34 -6.86 12.34
N PRO A 61 -2.21 -6.90 11.32
CA PRO A 61 -2.89 -8.13 10.95
C PRO A 61 -1.94 -9.26 10.56
N LEU A 62 -0.77 -8.94 9.96
CA LEU A 62 0.22 -9.95 9.57
C LEU A 62 0.92 -10.56 10.80
N VAL A 63 1.16 -9.76 11.85
CA VAL A 63 1.64 -10.27 13.15
C VAL A 63 0.61 -11.22 13.78
N TRP A 64 -0.67 -10.88 13.70
CA TRP A 64 -1.75 -11.76 14.17
C TRP A 64 -1.84 -13.05 13.35
N ALA A 65 -1.67 -12.97 12.02
CA ALA A 65 -1.64 -14.13 11.13
C ALA A 65 -0.51 -15.10 11.50
N SER A 66 0.71 -14.59 11.69
CA SER A 66 1.86 -15.39 12.15
C SER A 66 1.59 -16.02 13.52
N SER A 67 0.98 -15.26 14.45
CA SER A 67 0.63 -15.78 15.77
C SER A 67 -0.40 -16.92 15.72
N ILE A 68 -1.35 -16.87 14.77
CA ILE A 68 -2.28 -17.98 14.53
C ILE A 68 -1.53 -19.19 13.95
N ALA A 69 -0.60 -18.99 13.03
CA ALA A 69 0.21 -20.08 12.45
C ALA A 69 1.06 -20.79 13.53
N ILE A 70 1.72 -20.02 14.41
CA ILE A 70 2.50 -20.56 15.53
C ILE A 70 1.60 -21.39 16.48
N ARG A 71 0.41 -20.89 16.79
CA ARG A 71 -0.57 -21.63 17.61
C ARG A 71 -1.04 -22.91 16.93
N ALA A 72 -1.27 -22.86 15.63
CA ALA A 72 -1.66 -24.02 14.83
C ALA A 72 -0.61 -25.14 14.90
N ARG A 73 0.67 -24.78 14.96
CA ARG A 73 1.77 -25.74 15.15
C ARG A 73 1.73 -26.39 16.53
N LYS A 74 1.49 -25.61 17.60
CA LYS A 74 1.32 -26.13 18.97
C LYS A 74 0.11 -27.06 19.10
N GLU A 75 -0.97 -26.77 18.36
CA GLU A 75 -2.18 -27.59 18.31
C GLU A 75 -2.05 -28.82 17.37
N GLY A 76 -0.88 -29.07 16.76
CA GLY A 76 -0.67 -30.19 15.84
C GLY A 76 -1.40 -30.06 14.49
N ARG A 77 -1.96 -28.88 14.17
CA ARG A 77 -2.65 -28.60 12.90
C ARG A 77 -1.69 -28.29 11.75
N VAL A 78 -0.50 -27.80 12.08
CA VAL A 78 0.64 -27.67 11.16
C VAL A 78 1.60 -28.83 11.46
N ARG A 79 1.97 -29.56 10.41
CA ARG A 79 2.64 -30.87 10.49
C ARG A 79 3.97 -30.82 11.23
N ASP A 80 4.82 -29.85 10.89
CA ASP A 80 6.19 -29.77 11.37
C ASP A 80 6.68 -28.30 11.39
N ASP A 81 7.85 -28.07 11.97
CA ASP A 81 8.42 -26.73 12.10
C ASP A 81 8.87 -26.15 10.75
N PHE A 82 9.19 -27.01 9.78
CA PHE A 82 9.53 -26.58 8.43
C PHE A 82 8.31 -25.97 7.72
N ALA A 83 7.14 -26.62 7.80
CA ALA A 83 5.88 -26.10 7.29
C ALA A 83 5.45 -24.80 8.00
N LEU A 84 5.71 -24.67 9.30
CA LEU A 84 5.50 -23.41 10.01
C LEU A 84 6.41 -22.31 9.46
N ASN A 85 7.70 -22.59 9.29
CA ASN A 85 8.66 -21.63 8.73
C ASN A 85 8.23 -21.16 7.34
N THR A 86 7.81 -22.07 6.45
CA THR A 86 7.29 -21.70 5.13
C THR A 86 6.09 -20.76 5.21
N LEU A 87 5.16 -20.98 6.15
CA LEU A 87 4.00 -20.10 6.33
C LEU A 87 4.42 -18.71 6.83
N VAL A 88 5.31 -18.66 7.83
CA VAL A 88 5.79 -17.38 8.39
C VAL A 88 6.60 -16.60 7.37
N GLU A 89 7.42 -17.27 6.57
CA GLU A 89 8.19 -16.67 5.49
C GLU A 89 7.27 -16.10 4.39
N ALA A 90 6.23 -16.83 4.00
CA ALA A 90 5.23 -16.32 3.06
C ALA A 90 4.52 -15.05 3.59
N ILE A 91 4.18 -15.02 4.88
CA ILE A 91 3.59 -13.83 5.52
C ILE A 91 4.60 -12.67 5.56
N ALA A 92 5.88 -12.94 5.84
CA ALA A 92 6.94 -11.92 5.85
C ALA A 92 7.18 -11.35 4.45
N ASN A 93 7.19 -12.19 3.42
CA ASN A 93 7.28 -11.77 2.02
C ASN A 93 6.07 -10.91 1.63
N TYR A 94 4.86 -11.30 2.03
CA TYR A 94 3.66 -10.49 1.79
C TYR A 94 3.73 -9.12 2.49
N ARG A 95 4.25 -9.07 3.72
CA ARG A 95 4.52 -7.81 4.43
C ARG A 95 5.51 -6.94 3.65
N SER A 96 6.57 -7.54 3.10
CA SER A 96 7.56 -6.83 2.29
C SER A 96 6.92 -6.19 1.05
N LEU A 97 6.03 -6.91 0.37
CA LEU A 97 5.28 -6.37 -0.79
C LEU A 97 4.39 -5.19 -0.40
N CYS A 98 3.65 -5.28 0.72
CA CYS A 98 2.85 -4.16 1.23
C CYS A 98 3.73 -2.96 1.62
N GLY A 99 4.89 -3.22 2.26
CA GLY A 99 5.87 -2.19 2.59
C GLY A 99 6.48 -1.55 1.35
N GLY A 100 6.72 -2.32 0.29
CA GLY A 100 7.16 -1.81 -1.01
C GLY A 100 6.17 -0.82 -1.60
N LEU A 101 4.87 -1.15 -1.61
CA LEU A 101 3.82 -0.23 -2.05
C LEU A 101 3.80 1.07 -1.22
N TYR A 102 3.91 0.95 0.10
CA TYR A 102 3.98 2.10 1.00
C TYR A 102 5.21 2.97 0.72
N ASN A 103 6.37 2.36 0.45
CA ASN A 103 7.59 3.08 0.15
C ASN A 103 7.52 3.83 -1.19
N TYR A 104 6.87 3.27 -2.21
CA TYR A 104 6.67 3.96 -3.49
C TYR A 104 5.76 5.18 -3.36
N ASP A 105 4.77 5.13 -2.47
CA ASP A 105 3.91 6.27 -2.16
C ASP A 105 4.67 7.34 -1.35
N TRP A 106 5.43 6.92 -0.34
CA TRP A 106 6.21 7.82 0.50
C TRP A 106 7.36 8.51 -0.25
N ILE A 107 8.08 7.77 -1.09
CA ILE A 107 9.25 8.25 -1.83
C ILE A 107 8.87 8.40 -3.30
N SER A 108 8.32 9.56 -3.63
CA SER A 108 8.09 9.95 -5.02
C SER A 108 9.40 10.23 -5.77
N ILE A 109 9.34 10.23 -7.10
CA ILE A 109 10.45 10.71 -7.95
C ILE A 109 10.86 12.12 -7.49
N PRO A 110 12.17 12.43 -7.35
CA PRO A 110 12.62 13.75 -6.93
C PRO A 110 11.94 14.86 -7.76
N LEU A 111 11.31 15.82 -7.08
CA LEU A 111 10.50 16.86 -7.71
C LEU A 111 11.27 17.59 -8.81
N VAL A 112 12.56 17.86 -8.57
CA VAL A 112 13.46 18.51 -9.54
C VAL A 112 13.52 17.78 -10.88
N TYR A 113 13.48 16.45 -10.91
CA TYR A 113 13.49 15.70 -12.17
C TYR A 113 12.23 15.95 -12.98
N THR A 114 11.06 15.93 -12.32
CA THR A 114 9.79 16.21 -12.99
C THR A 114 9.70 17.67 -13.49
N GLN A 115 10.26 18.60 -12.72
CA GLN A 115 10.30 20.03 -13.06
C GLN A 115 11.22 20.30 -14.26
N VAL A 116 12.44 19.74 -14.27
CA VAL A 116 13.40 19.93 -15.36
C VAL A 116 12.82 19.43 -16.68
N VAL A 117 12.23 18.23 -16.69
CA VAL A 117 11.62 17.68 -17.91
C VAL A 117 10.46 18.57 -18.39
N THR A 118 9.61 19.03 -17.48
CA THR A 118 8.49 19.93 -17.83
C THR A 118 9.00 21.24 -18.44
N LEU A 119 10.02 21.85 -17.83
CA LEU A 119 10.62 23.10 -18.31
C LEU A 119 11.21 22.94 -19.71
N VAL A 120 11.95 21.85 -19.96
CA VAL A 120 12.56 21.56 -21.27
C VAL A 120 11.47 21.44 -22.34
N VAL A 121 10.44 20.64 -22.08
CA VAL A 121 9.32 20.43 -23.03
C VAL A 121 8.60 21.74 -23.31
N TYR A 122 8.28 22.53 -22.27
CA TYR A 122 7.53 23.77 -22.43
C TYR A 122 8.35 24.86 -23.12
N THR A 123 9.64 24.97 -22.81
CA THR A 123 10.54 25.95 -23.46
C THR A 123 10.69 25.64 -24.94
N PHE A 124 10.84 24.36 -25.30
CA PHE A 124 10.87 23.93 -26.70
C PHE A 124 9.59 24.32 -27.45
N PHE A 125 8.42 24.06 -26.86
CA PHE A 125 7.15 24.43 -27.48
C PHE A 125 6.94 25.94 -27.54
N LEU A 126 7.37 26.70 -26.54
CA LEU A 126 7.31 28.16 -26.55
C LEU A 126 8.17 28.74 -27.69
N ALA A 127 9.41 28.27 -27.84
CA ALA A 127 10.28 28.69 -28.92
C ALA A 127 9.73 28.28 -30.29
N THR A 128 9.20 27.06 -30.42
CA THR A 128 8.59 26.57 -31.66
C THR A 128 7.33 27.35 -32.03
N LEU A 129 6.51 27.70 -31.04
CA LEU A 129 5.29 28.48 -31.24
C LEU A 129 5.59 29.84 -31.86
N MET A 130 6.68 30.50 -31.47
CA MET A 130 7.09 31.77 -32.07
C MET A 130 7.90 31.57 -33.36
N GLY A 131 8.86 30.66 -33.35
CA GLY A 131 9.87 30.52 -34.42
C GLY A 131 9.45 29.70 -35.63
N ARG A 132 8.31 29.00 -35.58
CA ARG A 132 7.77 28.23 -36.72
C ARG A 132 6.45 28.75 -37.26
N GLN A 133 6.19 30.04 -37.05
CA GLN A 133 5.10 30.71 -37.74
C GLN A 133 5.40 30.80 -39.25
N TYR A 134 4.38 30.65 -40.09
CA TYR A 134 4.49 30.91 -41.52
C TYR A 134 4.52 32.42 -41.74
N LEU A 135 5.71 32.97 -41.98
CA LEU A 135 5.89 34.40 -42.28
C LEU A 135 5.59 34.68 -43.75
N ASP A 136 5.27 35.93 -44.07
CA ASP A 136 5.06 36.40 -45.44
C ASP A 136 6.37 36.27 -46.24
N PRO A 137 6.41 35.43 -47.31
CA PRO A 137 7.61 35.23 -48.10
C PRO A 137 8.13 36.49 -48.80
N GLU A 138 7.30 37.52 -48.98
CA GLU A 138 7.68 38.77 -49.66
C GLU A 138 8.36 39.80 -48.73
N GLN A 139 8.27 39.62 -47.40
CA GLN A 139 8.75 40.59 -46.39
C GLN A 139 10.09 40.21 -45.74
N GLY A 140 10.99 39.55 -46.50
CA GLY A 140 12.30 39.10 -46.03
C GLY A 140 13.15 40.17 -45.35
#